data_AF-A0A4Q9HJV6-F1
#
_entry.id   AF-A0A4Q9HJV6-F1
#
_cell.length_a   1.000
_cell.length_b   1.000
_cell.length_c   1.000
_cell.angle_alpha   90.00
_cell.angle_beta   90.00
_cell.angle_gamma   90.00
#
_symmetry.space_group_name_H-M   'P 1'
#
loop_
_entity.id
_entity.type
_entity.pdbx_description
1 polymer ?
#
loop_
_entity_poly.entity_id
_entity_poly.type
_entity_poly.pdbx_seq_one_letter_code
_entity_poly.pdbx_strand_id
1 'polypeptide(L)'
;MPHRTAGPTARLLPWSGAGEQPCHLLTDGAGYVSRVADRVEAVQLTMGTELLGHARELLRDPRADAGQLRYLATRLSEALRDAVRVAESRGARLLHAEASPGSGASPGEAESPERGEGGPGATR
;
A
#
# COMPACT_ATOMS: atom_id res chain seq x y z
N MET A 1 11.54 -4.12 -20.52
CA MET A 1 11.15 -4.99 -19.39
C MET A 1 9.63 -5.05 -19.35
N PRO A 2 9.00 -6.19 -19.64
CA PRO A 2 7.55 -6.28 -19.52
C PRO A 2 7.18 -6.04 -18.05
N HIS A 3 6.31 -5.07 -17.80
CA HIS A 3 5.69 -4.88 -16.50
C HIS A 3 4.81 -6.10 -16.27
N ARG A 4 5.18 -6.94 -15.31
CA ARG A 4 4.31 -8.01 -14.84
C ARG A 4 3.10 -7.33 -14.21
N THR A 5 2.00 -7.21 -14.95
CA THR A 5 0.77 -6.63 -14.43
C THR A 5 0.23 -7.60 -13.39
N ALA A 6 0.49 -7.33 -12.11
CA ALA A 6 -0.31 -7.90 -11.05
C ALA A 6 -1.79 -7.58 -11.36
N GLY A 7 -2.68 -8.55 -11.17
CA GLY A 7 -4.11 -8.34 -11.42
C GLY A 7 -4.64 -7.12 -10.65
N PRO A 8 -5.76 -6.51 -11.10
CA PRO A 8 -6.30 -5.32 -10.47
C PRO A 8 -6.58 -5.56 -8.98
N THR A 9 -6.03 -4.70 -8.13
CA THR A 9 -6.18 -4.72 -6.67
C THR A 9 -7.04 -3.55 -6.19
N ALA A 10 -7.82 -3.78 -5.12
CA ALA A 10 -8.64 -2.75 -4.50
C ALA A 10 -7.83 -2.00 -3.43
N ARG A 11 -7.45 -0.75 -3.73
CA ARG A 11 -6.78 0.15 -2.79
C ARG A 11 -7.79 0.98 -2.02
N LEU A 12 -7.73 0.96 -0.69
CA LEU A 12 -8.43 1.92 0.16
C LEU A 12 -7.83 3.34 -0.03
N LEU A 13 -8.66 4.33 -0.33
CA LEU A 13 -8.24 5.71 -0.51
C LEU A 13 -8.18 6.46 0.84
N PRO A 14 -7.24 7.40 1.03
CA PRO A 14 -7.05 8.11 2.30
C PRO A 14 -8.12 9.17 2.58
N TRP A 15 -9.05 9.39 1.65
CA TRP A 15 -10.26 10.18 1.86
C TRP A 15 -11.50 9.30 1.91
N SER A 16 -12.52 9.79 2.60
CA SER A 16 -13.85 9.17 2.61
C SER A 16 -14.66 9.53 1.37
N GLY A 17 -15.61 8.67 1.04
CA GLY A 17 -16.64 8.93 0.05
C GLY A 17 -17.83 9.69 0.64
N ALA A 18 -18.92 9.70 -0.12
CA ALA A 18 -20.19 10.23 0.36
C ALA A 18 -20.59 9.55 1.68
N GLY A 19 -21.02 10.34 2.68
CA GLY A 19 -21.49 9.83 3.97
C GLY A 19 -20.42 9.11 4.80
N GLU A 20 -19.16 9.56 4.73
CA GLU A 20 -18.01 9.01 5.46
C GLU A 20 -17.64 7.55 5.10
N GLN A 21 -18.25 7.00 4.06
CA GLN A 21 -18.01 5.62 3.66
C GLN A 21 -16.59 5.40 3.12
N PRO A 22 -15.98 4.22 3.33
CA PRO A 22 -14.71 3.89 2.73
C PRO A 22 -14.74 3.97 1.19
N CYS A 23 -13.81 4.71 0.58
CA CYS A 23 -13.63 4.72 -0.87
C CYS A 23 -12.52 3.76 -1.31
N HIS A 24 -12.79 2.95 -2.34
CA HIS A 24 -11.83 2.05 -2.94
C HIS A 24 -11.52 2.41 -4.39
N LEU A 25 -10.26 2.22 -4.79
CA LEU A 25 -9.78 2.35 -6.16
C LEU A 25 -9.34 0.97 -6.66
N LEU A 26 -9.88 0.52 -7.79
CA LEU A 26 -9.33 -0.61 -8.53
C LEU A 26 -8.12 -0.13 -9.33
N THR A 27 -6.94 -0.68 -9.04
CA THR A 27 -5.68 -0.22 -9.63
C THR A 27 -4.67 -1.37 -9.75
N ASP A 28 -3.72 -1.23 -10.67
CA ASP A 28 -2.49 -2.03 -10.76
C ASP A 28 -1.36 -1.50 -9.84
N GLY A 29 -1.62 -0.43 -9.08
CA GLY A 29 -0.70 0.17 -8.13
C GLY A 29 0.06 1.41 -8.62
N ALA A 30 0.06 1.72 -9.93
CA ALA A 30 0.91 2.78 -10.50
C ALA A 30 0.15 3.96 -11.14
N GLY A 31 -1.18 3.94 -11.14
CA GLY A 31 -2.03 4.97 -11.75
C GLY A 31 -1.94 6.37 -11.13
N TYR A 32 -2.47 7.39 -11.84
CA TYR A 32 -2.50 8.79 -11.37
C TYR A 32 -3.17 8.93 -10.00
N VAL A 33 -4.33 8.29 -9.81
CA VAL A 33 -5.07 8.35 -8.54
C VAL A 33 -4.28 7.70 -7.40
N SER A 34 -3.51 6.65 -7.67
CA SER A 34 -2.62 6.04 -6.68
C SER A 34 -1.55 7.03 -6.19
N ARG A 35 -0.95 7.82 -7.09
CA ARG A 35 0.01 8.87 -6.71
C ARG A 35 -0.64 10.01 -5.93
N VAL A 36 -1.87 10.40 -6.29
CA VAL A 36 -2.64 11.38 -5.52
C VAL A 36 -2.92 10.84 -4.11
N ALA A 37 -3.32 9.58 -4.00
CA ALA A 37 -3.50 8.91 -2.71
C ALA A 37 -2.21 8.92 -1.89
N ASP A 38 -1.05 8.58 -2.46
CA ASP A 38 0.24 8.65 -1.76
C ASP A 38 0.54 10.05 -1.23
N ARG A 39 0.24 11.09 -2.02
CA ARG A 39 0.42 12.49 -1.60
C ARG A 39 -0.50 12.88 -0.45
N VAL A 40 -1.77 12.48 -0.52
CA VAL A 40 -2.73 12.76 0.56
C VAL A 40 -2.35 12.02 1.84
N GLU A 41 -1.93 10.74 1.75
CA GLU A 41 -1.40 10.00 2.89
C GLU A 41 -0.22 10.76 3.54
N ALA A 42 0.72 11.27 2.74
CA ALA A 42 1.86 12.03 3.24
C ALA A 42 1.46 13.35 3.92
N VAL A 43 0.50 14.09 3.35
CA VAL A 43 -0.03 15.34 3.92
C VAL A 43 -0.73 15.07 5.25
N GLN A 44 -1.60 14.05 5.33
CA GLN A 44 -2.29 13.66 6.56
C GLN A 44 -1.30 13.31 7.69
N LEU A 45 -0.28 12.51 7.39
CA LEU A 45 0.73 12.14 8.40
C LEU A 45 1.60 13.33 8.83
N THR A 46 1.89 14.26 7.91
CA THR A 46 2.62 15.50 8.24
C THR A 46 1.80 16.38 9.18
N MET A 47 0.53 16.65 8.83
CA MET A 47 -0.39 17.41 9.69
C MET A 47 -0.57 16.77 11.07
N GLY A 48 -0.67 15.43 11.12
CA GLY A 48 -0.73 14.70 12.39
C GLY A 48 0.53 14.90 13.23
N THR A 49 1.70 14.92 12.61
CA THR A 49 2.98 15.16 13.30
C THR A 49 3.08 16.59 13.85
N GLU A 50 2.67 17.58 13.06
CA GLU A 50 2.60 18.98 13.50
C GLU A 50 1.63 19.16 14.67
N LEU A 51 0.45 18.55 14.59
CA LEU A 51 -0.55 18.57 15.65
C LEU A 51 -0.03 17.94 16.95
N LEU A 52 0.74 16.84 16.86
CA LEU A 52 1.39 16.25 18.03
C LEU A 52 2.42 17.20 18.66
N GLY A 53 3.09 18.03 17.86
CA GLY A 53 3.94 19.13 18.34
C GLY A 53 3.15 20.11 19.22
N HIS A 54 2.05 20.66 18.68
CA HIS A 54 1.18 21.58 19.42
C HIS A 54 0.51 20.94 20.63
N ALA A 55 0.14 19.66 20.55
CA ALA A 55 -0.41 18.91 21.67
C ALA A 55 0.56 18.90 22.86
N ARG A 56 1.84 18.66 22.60
CA ARG A 56 2.89 18.61 23.63
C ARG A 56 3.15 19.96 24.27
N GLU A 57 2.96 21.06 23.54
CA GLU A 57 3.08 22.41 24.08
C GLU A 57 1.87 22.74 24.96
N LEU A 58 0.65 22.54 24.46
CA LEU A 58 -0.58 22.86 25.17
C LEU A 58 -0.75 22.02 26.45
N LEU A 59 -0.41 20.73 26.41
CA LEU A 59 -0.48 19.85 27.58
C LEU A 59 0.51 20.20 28.70
N ARG A 60 1.56 21.00 28.39
CA ARG A 60 2.50 21.50 29.38
C ARG A 60 2.10 22.86 29.96
N ASP A 61 1.13 23.55 29.36
CA ASP A 61 0.67 24.83 29.86
C ASP A 61 -0.36 24.63 30.99
N PRO A 62 -0.03 24.96 32.25
CA PRO A 62 -0.97 24.86 33.36
C PRO A 62 -2.14 25.84 33.25
N ARG A 63 -2.08 26.82 32.33
CA ARG A 63 -3.17 27.76 32.06
C ARG A 63 -4.13 27.27 30.99
N ALA A 64 -3.86 26.14 30.35
CA ALA A 64 -4.74 25.59 29.32
C ALA A 64 -6.13 25.30 29.89
N ASP A 65 -7.16 25.85 29.25
CA ASP A 65 -8.55 25.68 29.68
C ASP A 65 -9.20 24.41 29.10
N ALA A 66 -10.34 24.03 29.67
CA ALA A 66 -11.07 22.83 29.27
C ALA A 66 -11.57 22.88 27.81
N GLY A 67 -11.80 24.06 27.24
CA GLY A 67 -12.20 24.24 25.85
C GLY A 67 -11.03 23.97 24.89
N GLN A 68 -9.85 24.51 25.20
CA GLN A 68 -8.62 24.26 24.46
C GLN A 68 -8.25 22.77 24.48
N LEU A 69 -8.35 22.12 25.64
CA LEU A 69 -8.10 20.68 25.77
C LEU A 69 -9.12 19.83 24.99
N ARG A 70 -10.40 20.22 25.00
CA ARG A 70 -11.44 19.52 24.23
C ARG A 70 -11.24 19.67 22.73
N TYR A 71 -10.91 20.87 22.27
CA TYR A 71 -10.54 21.11 20.88
C TYR A 71 -9.34 20.26 20.47
N LEU A 72 -8.26 20.27 21.28
CA LEU A 72 -7.09 19.43 21.03
C LEU A 72 -7.45 17.95 20.93
N ALA A 73 -8.26 17.43 21.85
CA ALA A 73 -8.70 16.03 21.85
C ALA A 73 -9.51 15.67 20.59
N THR A 74 -10.39 16.57 20.12
CA THR A 74 -11.11 16.40 18.86
C THR A 74 -10.15 16.32 17.67
N ARG A 75 -9.21 17.27 17.56
CA ARG A 75 -8.24 17.28 16.45
C ARG A 75 -7.33 16.07 16.47
N LEU A 76 -6.88 15.63 17.65
CA LEU A 76 -6.08 14.42 17.79
C LEU A 76 -6.86 13.17 17.38
N SER A 77 -8.15 13.10 17.71
CA SER A 77 -9.02 11.99 17.31
C SER A 77 -9.20 11.91 15.79
N GLU A 78 -9.35 13.06 15.13
CA GLU A 78 -9.42 13.15 13.66
C GLU A 78 -8.10 12.71 13.02
N ALA A 79 -6.96 13.24 13.48
CA ALA A 79 -5.65 12.87 12.95
C ALA A 79 -5.32 11.38 13.18
N LEU A 80 -5.76 10.81 14.31
CA LEU A 80 -5.58 9.38 14.58
C LEU A 80 -6.43 8.52 13.63
N ARG A 81 -7.67 8.93 13.35
CA ARG A 81 -8.52 8.24 12.38
C ARG A 81 -7.88 8.22 11.00
N ASP A 82 -7.32 9.35 10.57
CA ASP A 82 -6.59 9.45 9.31
C ASP A 82 -5.36 8.52 9.31
N ALA A 83 -4.56 8.53 10.38
CA ALA A 83 -3.38 7.67 10.49
C ALA A 83 -3.72 6.17 10.46
N VAL A 84 -4.79 5.74 11.13
CA VAL A 84 -5.28 4.36 11.09
C VAL A 84 -5.67 3.98 9.66
N ARG A 85 -6.41 4.85 8.96
CA ARG A 85 -6.81 4.62 7.57
C ARG A 85 -5.61 4.50 6.62
N VAL A 86 -4.58 5.32 6.81
CA VAL A 86 -3.32 5.23 6.04
C VAL A 86 -2.62 3.89 6.31
N ALA A 87 -2.57 3.47 7.58
CA ALA A 87 -1.95 2.20 7.97
C ALA A 87 -2.69 0.99 7.36
N GLU A 88 -4.02 0.97 7.41
CA GLU A 88 -4.85 -0.07 6.77
C GLU A 88 -4.61 -0.14 5.26
N SER A 89 -4.62 1.02 4.59
CA SER A 89 -4.39 1.09 3.15
C SER A 89 -3.00 0.57 2.76
N ARG A 90 -1.96 0.93 3.52
CA ARG A 90 -0.59 0.45 3.28
C ARG A 90 -0.45 -1.04 3.58
N GLY A 91 -1.04 -1.52 4.68
CA GLY A 91 -1.02 -2.94 5.06
C GLY A 91 -1.66 -3.83 3.99
N ALA A 92 -2.82 -3.43 3.46
CA ALA A 92 -3.47 -4.18 2.39
C ALA A 92 -2.61 -4.25 1.10
N ARG A 93 -1.89 -3.17 0.76
CA ARG A 93 -0.98 -3.16 -0.40
C ARG A 93 0.24 -4.06 -0.20
N LEU A 94 0.78 -4.14 1.02
CA LEU A 94 1.90 -5.04 1.35
C LEU A 94 1.48 -6.51 1.23
N LEU A 95 0.35 -6.88 1.82
CA LEU A 95 -0.19 -8.25 1.73
C LEU A 95 -0.46 -8.67 0.28
N HIS A 96 -0.96 -7.74 -0.56
CA HIS A 96 -1.17 -8.03 -1.98
C HIS A 96 0.14 -8.22 -2.76
N ALA A 97 1.18 -7.44 -2.44
CA ALA A 97 2.49 -7.60 -3.05
C ALA A 97 3.12 -8.96 -2.71
N GLU A 98 2.95 -9.45 -1.48
CA GLU A 98 3.42 -10.77 -1.04
C GLU A 98 2.64 -11.93 -1.69
N ALA A 99 1.34 -11.75 -1.94
CA ALA A 99 0.47 -12.78 -2.49
C ALA A 99 0.60 -12.99 -4.01
N SER A 100 1.33 -12.13 -4.74
CA SER A 100 1.53 -12.29 -6.18
C SER A 100 2.60 -13.36 -6.47
N PRO A 101 2.24 -14.57 -6.94
CA PRO A 101 3.18 -15.67 -7.06
C PRO A 101 4.04 -15.46 -8.30
N GLY A 102 5.28 -15.04 -8.09
CA GLY A 102 6.21 -14.83 -9.19
C GLY A 102 7.68 -14.63 -8.82
N SER A 103 8.06 -14.84 -7.56
CA SER A 103 9.47 -14.80 -7.13
C SER A 103 10.03 -16.16 -6.70
N GLY A 104 9.30 -17.26 -6.90
CA GLY A 104 9.80 -18.62 -6.68
C GLY A 104 10.44 -19.18 -7.96
N ALA A 105 11.74 -19.44 -7.87
CA ALA A 105 12.65 -20.10 -8.81
C ALA A 105 12.04 -20.91 -9.98
N SER A 106 12.60 -20.70 -11.18
CA SER A 106 12.48 -21.60 -12.32
C SER A 106 13.12 -22.96 -11.97
N PRO A 107 12.40 -24.09 -11.97
CA PRO A 107 13.03 -25.41 -12.01
C PRO A 107 13.66 -25.59 -13.39
N GLY A 108 14.88 -26.11 -13.39
CA GLY A 108 15.76 -26.20 -14.56
C GLY A 108 15.13 -26.80 -15.81
N GLU A 109 15.59 -26.29 -16.93
CA GLU A 109 15.53 -26.92 -18.23
C GLU A 109 16.08 -28.35 -18.11
N ALA A 110 15.20 -29.34 -18.11
CA ALA A 110 15.59 -30.72 -18.36
C ALA A 110 15.58 -30.92 -19.88
N GLU A 111 16.77 -31.12 -20.42
CA GLU A 111 17.05 -31.47 -21.81
C GLU A 111 16.09 -32.55 -22.35
N SER A 112 15.53 -32.29 -23.52
CA SER A 112 14.87 -33.32 -24.32
C SER A 112 15.95 -34.18 -25.00
N PRO A 113 15.96 -35.52 -24.85
CA PRO A 113 16.85 -36.34 -25.66
C PRO A 113 16.31 -36.39 -27.09
N GLU A 114 17.18 -36.02 -28.03
CA GLU A 114 16.92 -36.03 -29.45
C GLU A 114 16.68 -37.45 -30.00
N ARG A 115 15.88 -37.49 -31.07
CA ARG A 115 15.58 -38.66 -31.90
C ARG A 115 16.87 -39.33 -32.40
N GLY A 116 17.05 -40.60 -32.08
CA GLY A 116 17.97 -41.47 -32.81
C GLY A 116 17.34 -41.96 -34.11
N GLU A 117 17.55 -41.24 -35.21
CA GLU A 117 17.49 -41.81 -36.56
C GLU A 117 18.88 -41.71 -37.18
N GLY A 118 19.44 -42.85 -37.58
CA GLY A 118 20.73 -42.90 -38.27
C GLY A 118 21.35 -44.30 -38.30
N GLY A 119 20.78 -45.21 -39.08
CA GLY A 119 21.55 -46.33 -39.63
C GLY A 119 22.58 -45.81 -40.65
N PRO A 120 23.71 -46.51 -40.83
CA PRO A 120 23.89 -47.14 -42.13
C PRO A 120 24.56 -48.53 -42.06
N GLY A 121 24.47 -49.21 -43.20
CA GLY A 121 24.72 -50.63 -43.38
C GLY A 121 26.14 -51.12 -43.11
N ALA A 122 26.22 -52.42 -42.85
CA ALA A 122 27.44 -53.21 -42.95
C ALA A 122 27.20 -54.35 -43.94
N THR A 123 27.95 -54.28 -45.03
CA THR A 123 28.28 -55.38 -45.94
C THR A 123 28.81 -56.60 -45.19
N ARG A 124 28.28 -57.79 -45.49
CA ARG A 124 29.02 -58.93 -46.07
C ARG A 124 28.10 -60.11 -46.37
#